data_AF-A0A1Q7D2W7-F1
#
_entry.id   AF-A0A1Q7D2W7-F1
#
_cell.length_a   1.000
_cell.length_b   1.000
_cell.length_c   1.000
_cell.angle_alpha   90.00
_cell.angle_beta   90.00
_cell.angle_gamma   90.00
#
_symmetry.space_group_name_H-M   'P 1'
#
loop_
_entity.id
_entity.type
_entity.pdbx_description
1 polymer ?
#
loop_
_entity_poly.entity_id
_entity_poly.type
_entity_poly.pdbx_seq_one_letter_code
_entity_poly.pdbx_strand_id
1 'polypeptide(L)'
;MAGNVAGVLAVTDQNDGVVFFLDINHPESPVFLPSVTLPGGGRGRDDDDRRRGPRARPVGVAFDYGPGVNQVVVADENRNAVHVLKLTGQATLDSIRSVGMGKRPQAIAVNPGRDYALVTSEKDDVFGFTPSSGEVTGRAEAGKRPRSVAIDPETCRAVVTNSKSNSASVLVGPCNVLKIFFLSPSTAKVGSGAFTLEIIGSGFAANAQVNFGTLTLAPSSVTPGRIQVTAPRPRW
;
A
#
# COMPACT_ATOMS: atom_id res chain seq x y z
N MET A 1 21.03 -1.77 -3.87
CA MET A 1 19.59 -2.10 -3.76
C MET A 1 19.02 -1.27 -2.63
N ALA A 2 17.92 -0.55 -2.83
CA ALA A 2 17.24 0.11 -1.72
C ALA A 2 16.73 -0.98 -0.78
N GLY A 3 17.22 -1.02 0.46
CA GLY A 3 16.74 -1.96 1.47
C GLY A 3 15.29 -1.68 1.84
N ASN A 4 14.56 -2.70 2.30
CA ASN A 4 13.21 -2.49 2.85
C ASN A 4 13.32 -1.91 4.27
N VAL A 5 12.50 -0.91 4.57
CA VAL A 5 12.30 -0.45 5.94
C VAL A 5 11.53 -1.53 6.69
N ALA A 6 12.14 -2.10 7.72
CA ALA A 6 11.57 -3.13 8.58
C ALA A 6 11.73 -2.74 10.05
N GLY A 7 10.79 -3.17 10.89
CA GLY A 7 10.82 -2.87 12.32
C GLY A 7 10.68 -1.38 12.64
N VAL A 8 9.92 -0.62 11.83
CA VAL A 8 9.66 0.81 12.08
C VAL A 8 8.17 1.06 12.25
N LEU A 9 7.81 1.80 13.30
CA LEU A 9 6.47 2.33 13.52
C LEU A 9 6.40 3.81 13.13
N ALA A 10 5.20 4.27 12.78
CA ALA A 10 4.92 5.68 12.53
C ALA A 10 3.75 6.13 13.43
N VAL A 11 3.90 7.28 14.07
CA VAL A 11 2.89 7.89 14.94
C VAL A 11 2.66 9.33 14.48
N THR A 12 1.39 9.73 14.37
CA THR A 12 1.02 11.09 13.97
C THR A 12 0.74 11.96 15.18
N ASP A 13 1.25 13.19 15.16
CA ASP A 13 0.91 14.24 16.11
C ASP A 13 -0.04 15.23 15.46
N GLN A 14 -1.30 15.17 15.90
CA GLN A 14 -2.40 16.01 15.42
C GLN A 14 -2.18 17.50 15.68
N ASN A 15 -1.42 17.87 16.70
CA ASN A 15 -1.27 19.25 17.14
C ASN A 15 -0.13 19.96 16.39
N ASP A 16 1.00 19.28 16.27
CA ASP A 16 2.20 19.84 15.65
C ASP A 16 2.30 19.50 14.14
N GLY A 17 1.45 18.60 13.62
CA GLY A 17 1.48 18.21 12.21
C GLY A 17 2.74 17.42 11.85
N VAL A 18 3.18 16.58 12.77
CA VAL A 18 4.45 15.84 12.69
C VAL A 18 4.19 14.34 12.67
N VAL A 19 5.02 13.59 11.97
CA VAL A 19 5.09 12.13 12.02
C VAL A 19 6.36 11.73 12.74
N PHE A 20 6.23 10.99 13.84
CA PHE A 20 7.34 10.38 14.56
C PHE A 20 7.56 8.97 14.06
N PHE A 21 8.83 8.60 13.90
CA PHE A 21 9.24 7.25 13.52
C PHE A 21 9.98 6.60 14.69
N LEU A 22 9.71 5.33 14.92
CA LEU A 22 10.29 4.55 16.01
C LEU A 22 10.82 3.24 15.45
N ASP A 23 12.13 3.00 15.59
CA ASP A 23 12.73 1.69 15.36
C ASP A 23 12.42 0.78 16.55
N ILE A 24 11.82 -0.37 16.26
CA ILE A 24 11.36 -1.39 17.20
C ILE A 24 12.00 -2.76 16.93
N ASN A 25 13.12 -2.82 16.22
CA ASN A 25 13.88 -4.07 16.06
C ASN A 25 14.38 -4.64 17.41
N HIS A 26 14.48 -3.76 18.42
CA HIS A 26 14.70 -4.08 19.83
C HIS A 26 13.54 -3.51 20.66
N PRO A 27 12.39 -4.21 20.80
CA PRO A 27 11.18 -3.66 21.42
C PRO A 27 11.35 -3.28 22.89
N GLU A 28 12.32 -3.87 23.59
CA GLU A 28 12.74 -3.51 24.94
C GLU A 28 13.47 -2.16 25.03
N SER A 29 14.02 -1.68 23.92
CA SER A 29 14.79 -0.44 23.84
C SER A 29 14.56 0.25 22.49
N PRO A 30 13.33 0.73 22.22
CA PRO A 30 13.00 1.32 20.94
C PRO A 30 13.71 2.66 20.73
N VAL A 31 14.08 2.98 19.49
CA VAL A 31 14.89 4.16 19.15
C VAL A 31 14.07 5.13 18.32
N PHE A 32 13.96 6.38 18.77
CA PHE A 32 13.34 7.44 17.98
C PHE A 32 14.21 7.81 16.78
N LEU A 33 13.60 7.75 15.60
CA LEU A 33 14.19 8.21 14.35
C LEU A 33 13.81 9.68 14.11
N PRO A 34 14.51 10.39 13.19
CA PRO A 34 14.15 11.76 12.84
C PRO A 34 12.66 11.88 12.47
N SER A 35 11.98 12.84 13.08
CA SER A 35 10.58 13.10 12.78
C SER A 35 10.42 13.87 11.47
N VAL A 36 9.22 13.79 10.90
CA VAL A 36 8.88 14.45 9.64
C VAL A 36 7.76 15.45 9.86
N THR A 37 8.02 16.73 9.58
CA THR A 37 7.00 17.77 9.58
C THR A 37 6.22 17.75 8.27
N LEU A 38 4.90 17.62 8.35
CA LEU A 38 4.02 17.59 7.18
C LEU A 38 3.81 18.99 6.60
N PRO A 39 3.37 19.10 5.33
CA PRO A 39 3.00 20.38 4.73
C PRO A 39 1.90 21.10 5.52
N GLY A 40 2.23 22.26 6.10
CA GLY A 40 1.33 23.01 6.99
C GLY A 40 1.48 22.66 8.48
N GLY A 41 2.45 21.82 8.84
CA GLY A 41 2.84 21.52 10.22
C GLY A 41 3.98 22.41 10.75
N GLY A 42 4.35 22.15 12.00
CA GLY A 42 5.37 22.86 12.76
C GLY A 42 4.81 24.00 13.61
N ARG A 43 5.53 24.34 14.68
CA ARG A 43 5.19 25.45 15.58
C ARG A 43 5.54 26.79 14.93
N GLY A 44 4.62 27.35 14.16
CA GLY A 44 4.67 28.74 13.69
C GLY A 44 4.02 29.71 14.68
N ARG A 45 4.39 30.99 14.66
CA ARG A 45 3.59 32.05 15.28
C ARG A 45 2.30 32.21 14.48
N ASP A 46 1.18 32.52 15.15
CA ASP A 46 -0.16 32.59 14.56
C ASP A 46 -0.28 33.51 13.32
N ASP A 47 0.66 34.45 13.15
CA ASP A 47 0.71 35.37 12.00
C ASP A 47 1.13 34.70 10.67
N ASP A 48 1.67 33.49 10.71
CA ASP A 48 2.20 32.75 9.54
C ASP A 48 1.10 31.97 8.77
N ASP A 49 -0.10 31.83 9.37
CA ASP A 49 -1.20 31.03 8.83
C ASP A 49 -1.75 31.58 7.49
N ARG A 50 -1.63 32.90 7.25
CA ARG A 50 -2.05 33.51 5.97
C ARG A 50 -1.20 33.08 4.77
N ARG A 51 0.06 32.63 5.00
CA ARG A 51 0.96 32.17 3.93
C ARG A 51 1.05 30.65 3.83
N ARG A 52 0.85 29.92 4.94
CA ARG A 52 1.00 28.46 5.01
C ARG A 52 -0.27 27.66 4.67
N GLY A 53 -1.43 28.32 4.64
CA GLY A 53 -2.73 27.64 4.48
C GLY A 53 -3.18 26.96 5.77
N PRO A 54 -4.20 26.08 5.73
CA PRO A 54 -4.70 25.40 6.91
C PRO A 54 -3.61 24.61 7.63
N ARG A 55 -3.57 24.66 8.97
CA ARG A 55 -2.64 23.86 9.78
C ARG A 55 -2.87 22.37 9.55
N ALA A 56 -1.77 21.63 9.43
CA ALA A 56 -1.80 20.18 9.30
C ALA A 56 -2.46 19.55 10.53
N ARG A 57 -3.31 18.54 10.29
CA ARG A 57 -3.95 17.74 11.34
C ARG A 57 -3.96 16.27 10.90
N PRO A 58 -2.82 15.57 11.05
CA PRO A 58 -2.72 14.17 10.64
C PRO A 58 -3.51 13.27 11.59
N VAL A 59 -4.46 12.49 11.08
CA VAL A 59 -5.40 11.68 11.87
C VAL A 59 -5.32 10.18 11.62
N GLY A 60 -4.78 9.77 10.47
CA GLY A 60 -4.62 8.38 10.08
C GLY A 60 -3.26 8.14 9.45
N VAL A 61 -2.69 6.96 9.67
CA VAL A 61 -1.41 6.54 9.09
C VAL A 61 -1.48 5.09 8.65
N ALA A 62 -0.91 4.79 7.48
CA ALA A 62 -0.77 3.45 6.96
C ALA A 62 0.56 3.31 6.22
N PHE A 63 1.21 2.18 6.35
CA PHE A 63 2.39 1.85 5.55
C PHE A 63 1.97 1.16 4.26
N ASP A 64 2.62 1.53 3.17
CA ASP A 64 2.59 0.75 1.94
C ASP A 64 3.76 -0.23 1.93
N TYR A 65 3.42 -1.49 2.17
CA TYR A 65 4.38 -2.58 2.27
C TYR A 65 4.51 -3.28 0.91
N GLY A 66 5.75 -3.35 0.44
CA GLY A 66 6.15 -4.09 -0.75
C GLY A 66 7.66 -4.03 -0.93
N PRO A 67 8.26 -4.97 -1.68
CA PRO A 67 9.70 -4.93 -1.95
C PRO A 67 10.10 -3.59 -2.60
N GLY A 68 10.92 -2.80 -1.88
CA GLY A 68 11.44 -1.51 -2.32
C GLY A 68 10.47 -0.32 -2.28
N VAL A 69 9.25 -0.49 -1.75
CA VAL A 69 8.22 0.58 -1.77
C VAL A 69 8.49 1.64 -0.71
N ASN A 70 8.76 1.24 0.54
CA ASN A 70 9.12 2.11 1.68
C ASN A 70 8.29 3.41 1.77
N GLN A 71 6.96 3.32 1.70
CA GLN A 71 6.08 4.49 1.77
C GLN A 71 5.19 4.47 3.01
N VAL A 72 4.92 5.66 3.55
CA VAL A 72 3.94 5.90 4.61
C VAL A 72 2.92 6.90 4.13
N VAL A 73 1.65 6.55 4.17
CA VAL A 73 0.54 7.40 3.79
C VAL A 73 -0.09 7.97 5.06
N VAL A 74 -0.25 9.28 5.11
CA VAL A 74 -0.82 10.00 6.25
C VAL A 74 -2.02 10.81 5.81
N ALA A 75 -3.16 10.65 6.48
CA ALA A 75 -4.38 11.40 6.21
C ALA A 75 -4.36 12.69 7.01
N ASP A 76 -4.49 13.82 6.33
CA ASP A 76 -4.53 15.13 6.95
C ASP A 76 -5.92 15.77 6.79
N GLU A 77 -6.63 15.81 7.92
CA GLU A 77 -8.02 16.24 7.99
C GLU A 77 -8.20 17.69 7.53
N ASN A 78 -7.33 18.58 7.98
CA ASN A 78 -7.46 20.03 7.74
C ASN A 78 -6.93 20.43 6.36
N ARG A 79 -5.97 19.67 5.83
CA ARG A 79 -5.42 19.89 4.50
C ARG A 79 -6.30 19.29 3.39
N ASN A 80 -7.31 18.50 3.74
CA ASN A 80 -8.14 17.74 2.79
C ASN A 80 -7.28 16.94 1.82
N ALA A 81 -6.24 16.29 2.34
CA ALA A 81 -5.24 15.61 1.54
C ALA A 81 -4.72 14.37 2.28
N VAL A 82 -4.09 13.48 1.54
CA VAL A 82 -3.10 12.56 2.11
C VAL A 82 -1.69 13.00 1.74
N HIS A 83 -0.74 12.67 2.60
CA HIS A 83 0.68 12.86 2.36
C HIS A 83 1.34 11.48 2.24
N VAL A 84 1.93 11.20 1.08
CA VAL A 84 2.75 10.01 0.84
C VAL A 84 4.20 10.38 1.15
N LEU A 85 4.73 9.82 2.22
CA LEU A 85 6.12 9.98 2.67
C LEU A 85 6.90 8.79 2.12
N LYS A 86 7.82 9.06 1.20
CA LYS A 86 8.76 8.04 0.73
C LYS A 86 9.99 8.02 1.64
N LEU A 87 10.37 6.84 2.09
CA LEU A 87 11.52 6.62 2.95
C LEU A 87 12.65 5.94 2.18
N THR A 88 13.89 6.25 2.56
CA THR A 88 15.08 5.50 2.16
C THR A 88 15.10 4.13 2.85
N GLY A 89 15.99 3.23 2.44
CA GLY A 89 16.16 1.94 3.11
C GLY A 89 16.66 2.04 4.56
N GLN A 90 17.13 3.22 4.99
CA GLN A 90 17.51 3.53 6.36
C GLN A 90 16.42 4.28 7.14
N ALA A 91 15.16 4.22 6.68
CA ALA A 91 14.01 4.85 7.32
C ALA A 91 14.12 6.38 7.49
N THR A 92 14.89 7.04 6.60
CA THR A 92 14.94 8.51 6.53
C THR A 92 14.03 9.02 5.42
N LEU A 93 13.51 10.24 5.56
CA LEU A 93 12.65 10.85 4.55
C LEU A 93 13.42 11.13 3.24
N ASP A 94 12.90 10.62 2.13
CA ASP A 94 13.35 10.93 0.76
C ASP A 94 12.49 12.05 0.16
N SER A 95 11.16 11.90 0.20
CA SER A 95 10.25 12.91 -0.36
C SER A 95 8.85 12.85 0.24
N ILE A 96 8.09 13.95 0.10
CA ILE A 96 6.68 14.05 0.48
C ILE A 96 5.86 14.43 -0.76
N ARG A 97 4.80 13.67 -1.05
CA ARG A 97 3.79 14.01 -2.05
C ARG A 97 2.45 14.26 -1.38
N SER A 98 1.81 15.39 -1.68
CA SER A 98 0.44 15.66 -1.22
C SER A 98 -0.55 15.32 -2.33
N VAL A 99 -1.56 14.54 -2.01
CA VAL A 99 -2.63 14.15 -2.94
C VAL A 99 -3.95 14.66 -2.37
N GLY A 100 -4.65 15.49 -3.15
CA GLY A 100 -5.93 16.04 -2.76
C GLY A 100 -6.97 14.93 -2.58
N MET A 101 -7.69 15.00 -1.48
CA MET A 101 -8.80 14.11 -1.16
C MET A 101 -10.06 14.93 -0.94
N GLY A 102 -11.20 14.26 -0.82
CA GLY A 102 -12.41 14.91 -0.30
C GLY A 102 -12.17 15.55 1.07
N LYS A 103 -13.17 16.29 1.55
CA LYS A 103 -13.14 17.06 2.78
C LYS A 103 -13.04 16.18 4.02
N ARG A 104 -12.04 16.47 4.86
CA ARG A 104 -11.74 15.77 6.13
C ARG A 104 -11.45 14.27 5.91
N PRO A 105 -10.35 13.91 5.24
CA PRO A 105 -9.90 12.51 5.21
C PRO A 105 -9.65 12.02 6.65
N GLN A 106 -9.90 10.73 6.91
CA GLN A 106 -9.89 10.15 8.26
C GLN A 106 -8.97 8.93 8.34
N ALA A 107 -9.38 7.82 7.72
CA ALA A 107 -8.62 6.58 7.72
C ALA A 107 -8.13 6.22 6.32
N ILE A 108 -7.02 5.48 6.29
CA ILE A 108 -6.37 4.97 5.09
C ILE A 108 -6.24 3.46 5.24
N ALA A 109 -6.53 2.72 4.17
CA ALA A 109 -6.13 1.33 4.03
C ALA A 109 -5.33 1.19 2.74
N VAL A 110 -4.11 0.65 2.83
CA VAL A 110 -3.29 0.30 1.66
C VAL A 110 -3.49 -1.17 1.35
N ASN A 111 -3.60 -1.51 0.07
CA ASN A 111 -3.71 -2.87 -0.44
C ASN A 111 -2.29 -3.41 -0.72
N PRO A 112 -1.76 -4.31 0.13
CA PRO A 112 -0.36 -4.71 0.05
C PRO A 112 0.02 -5.28 -1.32
N GLY A 113 1.11 -4.77 -1.90
CA GLY A 113 1.64 -5.25 -3.19
C GLY A 113 0.81 -4.91 -4.43
N ARG A 114 -0.23 -4.06 -4.32
CA ARG A 114 -1.10 -3.69 -5.45
C ARG A 114 -1.05 -2.22 -5.86
N ASP A 115 -0.22 -1.40 -5.19
CA ASP A 115 -0.10 0.04 -5.43
C ASP A 115 -1.49 0.71 -5.46
N TYR A 116 -2.33 0.36 -4.48
CA TYR A 116 -3.70 0.83 -4.38
C TYR A 116 -4.05 1.09 -2.93
N ALA A 117 -4.68 2.22 -2.65
CA ALA A 117 -5.13 2.57 -1.32
C ALA A 117 -6.52 3.22 -1.36
N LEU A 118 -7.25 3.03 -0.26
CA LEU A 118 -8.54 3.67 -0.01
C LEU A 118 -8.41 4.69 1.12
N VAL A 119 -9.02 5.84 0.94
CA VAL A 119 -9.08 6.92 1.94
C VAL A 119 -10.55 7.25 2.20
N THR A 120 -10.95 7.20 3.46
CA THR A 120 -12.28 7.67 3.88
C THR A 120 -12.28 9.17 4.04
N SER A 121 -13.29 9.85 3.51
CA SER A 121 -13.47 11.29 3.60
C SER A 121 -14.80 11.62 4.28
N GLU A 122 -14.74 12.22 5.47
CA GLU A 122 -15.90 12.33 6.37
C GLU A 122 -17.10 13.07 5.73
N LYS A 123 -16.83 14.08 4.90
CA LYS A 123 -17.85 14.94 4.29
C LYS A 123 -18.15 14.63 2.82
N ASP A 124 -17.43 13.67 2.25
CA ASP A 124 -17.62 13.20 0.88
C ASP A 124 -17.90 11.68 0.94
N ASP A 125 -17.06 10.85 0.33
CA ASP A 125 -17.16 9.39 0.39
C ASP A 125 -15.77 8.74 0.54
N VAL A 126 -15.52 7.62 -0.14
CA VAL A 126 -14.23 6.94 -0.16
C VAL A 126 -13.53 7.19 -1.48
N PHE A 127 -12.26 7.57 -1.40
CA PHE A 127 -11.41 7.82 -2.55
C PHE A 127 -10.42 6.68 -2.71
N GLY A 128 -10.33 6.14 -3.92
CA GLY A 128 -9.25 5.24 -4.33
C GLY A 128 -8.12 6.02 -4.96
N PHE A 129 -6.87 5.66 -4.68
CA PHE A 129 -5.71 6.25 -5.32
C PHE A 129 -4.52 5.28 -5.38
N THR A 130 -3.57 5.60 -6.24
CA THR A 130 -2.31 4.87 -6.46
C THR A 130 -1.18 5.56 -5.70
N PRO A 131 -0.65 5.00 -4.59
CA PRO A 131 0.39 5.65 -3.78
C PRO A 131 1.65 6.07 -4.55
N SER A 132 2.14 5.24 -5.48
CA SER A 132 3.38 5.50 -6.22
C SER A 132 3.27 6.72 -7.15
N SER A 133 2.12 6.90 -7.80
CA SER A 133 1.86 7.98 -8.76
C SER A 133 1.07 9.15 -8.15
N GLY A 134 0.42 8.95 -6.99
CA GLY A 134 -0.53 9.90 -6.42
C GLY A 134 -1.79 10.09 -7.26
N GLU A 135 -2.06 9.22 -8.22
CA GLU A 135 -3.24 9.29 -9.10
C GLU A 135 -4.49 8.86 -8.34
N VAL A 136 -5.52 9.70 -8.32
CA VAL A 136 -6.83 9.34 -7.78
C VAL A 136 -7.58 8.51 -8.81
N THR A 137 -7.84 7.24 -8.47
CA THR A 137 -8.44 6.25 -9.39
C THR A 137 -9.97 6.31 -9.40
N GLY A 138 -10.58 6.94 -8.39
CA GLY A 138 -12.01 7.18 -8.38
C GLY A 138 -12.57 7.50 -7.00
N ARG A 139 -13.88 7.73 -6.98
CA ARG A 139 -14.69 7.92 -5.78
C ARG A 139 -15.74 6.80 -5.74
N ALA A 140 -15.87 6.16 -4.59
CA ALA A 140 -16.87 5.14 -4.34
C ALA A 140 -17.85 5.63 -3.28
N GLU A 141 -19.14 5.56 -3.56
CA GLU A 141 -20.19 5.99 -2.63
C GLU A 141 -20.19 5.15 -1.35
N ALA A 142 -20.35 5.81 -0.22
CA ALA A 142 -20.49 5.18 1.09
C ALA A 142 -21.72 5.71 1.82
N GLY A 143 -21.96 5.19 3.03
CA GLY A 143 -22.95 5.77 3.92
C GLY A 143 -22.48 7.13 4.47
N LYS A 144 -23.32 7.75 5.31
CA LYS A 144 -23.00 9.07 5.86
C LYS A 144 -21.85 8.98 6.86
N ARG A 145 -20.86 9.86 6.69
CA ARG A 145 -19.72 10.04 7.60
C ARG A 145 -18.84 8.78 7.69
N PRO A 146 -18.20 8.36 6.58
CA PRO A 146 -17.26 7.24 6.59
C PRO A 146 -16.08 7.56 7.52
N ARG A 147 -15.68 6.60 8.35
CA ARG A 147 -14.68 6.79 9.41
C ARG A 147 -13.47 5.88 9.31
N SER A 148 -13.70 4.60 9.04
CA SER A 148 -12.65 3.60 8.91
C SER A 148 -12.86 2.78 7.64
N VAL A 149 -11.77 2.25 7.10
CA VAL A 149 -11.77 1.35 5.95
C VAL A 149 -10.78 0.22 6.21
N ALA A 150 -11.15 -1.00 5.82
CA ALA A 150 -10.26 -2.16 5.78
C ALA A 150 -10.37 -2.83 4.40
N ILE A 151 -9.24 -3.23 3.83
CA ILE A 151 -9.17 -3.91 2.53
C ILE A 151 -8.82 -5.38 2.77
N ASP A 152 -9.56 -6.27 2.11
CA ASP A 152 -9.20 -7.66 1.94
C ASP A 152 -8.50 -7.83 0.57
N PRO A 153 -7.17 -8.07 0.55
CA PRO A 153 -6.40 -8.18 -0.68
C PRO A 153 -6.70 -9.46 -1.48
N GLU A 154 -7.29 -10.48 -0.86
CA GLU A 154 -7.61 -11.77 -1.49
C GLU A 154 -8.97 -11.75 -2.18
N THR A 155 -9.96 -11.08 -1.58
CA THR A 155 -11.30 -10.96 -2.18
C THR A 155 -11.50 -9.67 -2.96
N CYS A 156 -10.52 -8.75 -2.90
CA CYS A 156 -10.57 -7.41 -3.51
C CYS A 156 -11.79 -6.59 -3.04
N ARG A 157 -12.23 -6.85 -1.81
CA ARG A 157 -13.32 -6.13 -1.16
C ARG A 157 -12.75 -5.21 -0.09
N ALA A 158 -13.48 -4.14 0.18
CA ALA A 158 -13.21 -3.30 1.32
C ALA A 158 -14.49 -3.06 2.12
N VAL A 159 -14.34 -2.92 3.43
CA VAL A 159 -15.45 -2.59 4.34
C VAL A 159 -15.20 -1.21 4.92
N VAL A 160 -16.22 -0.37 4.86
CA VAL A 160 -16.19 1.02 5.32
C VAL A 160 -17.23 1.19 6.42
N THR A 161 -16.83 1.77 7.56
CA THR A 161 -17.77 2.07 8.65
C THR A 161 -18.35 3.47 8.53
N ASN A 162 -19.69 3.58 8.54
CA ASN A 162 -20.41 4.83 8.33
C ASN A 162 -21.06 5.31 9.64
N SER A 163 -20.35 6.18 10.35
CA SER A 163 -20.71 6.57 11.73
C SER A 163 -22.00 7.37 11.86
N LYS A 164 -22.44 8.10 10.83
CA LYS A 164 -23.67 8.92 10.91
C LYS A 164 -24.89 8.17 10.38
N SER A 165 -24.73 7.20 9.49
CA SER A 165 -25.82 6.36 8.99
C SER A 165 -26.00 5.05 9.74
N ASN A 166 -25.17 4.75 10.75
CA ASN A 166 -25.20 3.49 11.51
C ASN A 166 -25.16 2.26 10.59
N SER A 167 -24.29 2.29 9.58
CA SER A 167 -24.19 1.24 8.55
C SER A 167 -22.74 0.94 8.17
N ALA A 168 -22.54 -0.11 7.39
CA ALA A 168 -21.29 -0.39 6.71
C ALA A 168 -21.51 -0.46 5.19
N SER A 169 -20.52 -0.01 4.42
CA SER A 169 -20.52 -0.12 2.96
C SER A 169 -19.47 -1.15 2.55
N VAL A 170 -19.82 -2.02 1.59
CA VAL A 170 -18.89 -2.97 0.98
C VAL A 170 -18.53 -2.44 -0.39
N LEU A 171 -17.25 -2.19 -0.60
CA LEU A 171 -16.70 -1.70 -1.87
C LEU A 171 -15.97 -2.84 -2.57
N VAL A 172 -15.94 -2.78 -3.91
CA VAL A 172 -15.15 -3.69 -4.74
C VAL A 172 -14.04 -2.86 -5.39
N GLY A 173 -12.79 -3.24 -5.13
CA GLY A 173 -11.62 -2.60 -5.71
C GLY A 173 -11.13 -3.30 -6.99
N PRO A 174 -10.05 -2.79 -7.60
CA PRO A 174 -9.41 -3.48 -8.72
C PRO A 174 -8.94 -4.87 -8.31
N CYS A 175 -9.26 -5.88 -9.13
CA CYS A 175 -9.01 -7.28 -8.85
C CYS A 175 -7.90 -7.83 -9.75
N ASN A 176 -6.76 -8.20 -9.15
CA ASN A 176 -5.68 -8.88 -9.86
C ASN A 176 -4.98 -9.94 -8.97
N VAL A 177 -5.74 -10.87 -8.41
CA VAL A 177 -5.21 -11.82 -7.42
C VAL A 177 -4.26 -12.82 -8.07
N LEU A 178 -3.00 -12.83 -7.61
CA LEU A 178 -2.02 -13.83 -8.00
C LEU A 178 -2.43 -15.18 -7.46
N LYS A 179 -2.79 -16.11 -8.34
CA LYS A 179 -3.23 -17.45 -7.96
C LYS A 179 -2.83 -18.44 -9.04
N ILE A 180 -2.29 -19.59 -8.62
CA ILE A 180 -2.07 -20.74 -9.50
C ILE A 180 -3.30 -21.64 -9.38
N PHE A 181 -3.86 -22.03 -10.53
CA PHE A 181 -4.97 -22.98 -10.60
C PHE A 181 -4.46 -24.40 -10.81
N PHE A 182 -3.59 -24.61 -11.80
CA PHE A 182 -2.99 -25.91 -12.09
C PHE A 182 -1.72 -25.77 -12.93
N LEU A 183 -0.99 -26.88 -13.04
CA LEU A 183 0.23 -27.02 -13.81
C LEU A 183 0.01 -27.98 -14.99
N SER A 184 0.62 -27.69 -16.13
CA SER A 184 0.61 -28.55 -17.30
C SER A 184 2.03 -28.75 -17.86
N PRO A 185 2.58 -29.98 -17.89
CA PRO A 185 1.99 -31.17 -17.30
C PRO A 185 1.96 -31.10 -15.76
N SER A 186 1.01 -31.78 -15.12
CA SER A 186 0.91 -31.83 -13.65
C SER A 186 1.86 -32.86 -13.02
N THR A 187 2.46 -33.73 -13.84
CA THR A 187 3.45 -34.73 -13.44
C THR A 187 4.54 -34.85 -14.50
N ALA A 188 5.73 -35.31 -14.09
CA ALA A 188 6.83 -35.60 -15.00
C ALA A 188 7.52 -36.90 -14.58
N LYS A 189 7.93 -37.71 -15.56
CA LYS A 189 8.63 -38.97 -15.28
C LYS A 189 10.04 -38.68 -14.77
N VAL A 190 10.42 -39.29 -13.65
CA VAL A 190 11.79 -39.15 -13.13
C VAL A 190 12.81 -39.59 -14.17
N GLY A 191 13.84 -38.77 -14.38
CA GLY A 191 14.84 -39.01 -15.41
C GLY A 191 14.40 -38.64 -16.83
N SER A 192 13.22 -38.05 -17.06
CA SER A 192 12.89 -37.44 -18.37
C SER A 192 13.80 -36.24 -18.68
N GLY A 193 13.74 -35.71 -19.90
CA GLY A 193 14.40 -34.43 -20.22
C GLY A 193 13.79 -33.24 -19.47
N ALA A 194 14.38 -32.05 -19.68
CA ALA A 194 13.70 -30.80 -19.40
C ALA A 194 12.42 -30.70 -20.24
N PHE A 195 11.42 -29.99 -19.73
CA PHE A 195 10.10 -29.92 -20.37
C PHE A 195 9.48 -28.55 -20.21
N THR A 196 8.57 -28.19 -21.12
CA THR A 196 7.76 -26.98 -20.99
C THR A 196 6.74 -27.18 -19.88
N LEU A 197 6.80 -26.32 -18.87
CA LEU A 197 5.83 -26.24 -17.80
C LEU A 197 4.97 -25.00 -18.00
N GLU A 198 3.67 -25.21 -18.08
CA GLU A 198 2.67 -24.15 -18.10
C GLU A 198 2.05 -24.02 -16.72
N ILE A 199 2.10 -22.80 -16.20
CA ILE A 199 1.48 -22.42 -14.95
C ILE A 199 0.23 -21.65 -15.32
N ILE A 200 -0.94 -22.26 -15.11
CA ILE A 200 -2.23 -21.66 -15.40
C ILE A 200 -2.78 -21.04 -14.12
N GLY A 201 -3.26 -19.80 -14.21
CA GLY A 201 -3.63 -19.03 -13.04
C GLY A 201 -4.30 -17.70 -13.36
N SER A 202 -4.16 -16.77 -12.45
CA SER A 202 -4.55 -15.37 -12.57
C SER A 202 -3.50 -14.49 -11.91
N GLY A 203 -3.49 -13.20 -12.24
CA GLY A 203 -2.65 -12.23 -11.53
C GLY A 203 -1.19 -12.20 -11.93
N PHE A 204 -0.80 -12.88 -13.00
CA PHE A 204 0.59 -12.85 -13.47
C PHE A 204 0.92 -11.50 -14.12
N ALA A 205 1.83 -10.75 -13.48
CA ALA A 205 2.38 -9.53 -14.04
C ALA A 205 3.40 -9.84 -15.15
N ALA A 206 3.63 -8.91 -16.07
CA ALA A 206 4.56 -9.11 -17.20
C ALA A 206 6.00 -9.45 -16.77
N ASN A 207 6.40 -9.03 -15.57
CA ASN A 207 7.70 -9.30 -14.96
C ASN A 207 7.68 -10.46 -13.93
N ALA A 208 6.63 -11.30 -13.93
CA ALA A 208 6.54 -12.43 -13.02
C ALA A 208 7.75 -13.36 -13.16
N GLN A 209 8.23 -13.87 -12.03
CA GLN A 209 9.28 -14.88 -11.97
C GLN A 209 8.71 -16.19 -11.44
N VAL A 210 9.28 -17.31 -11.88
CA VAL A 210 8.91 -18.64 -11.40
C VAL A 210 10.03 -19.18 -10.54
N ASN A 211 9.79 -19.24 -9.23
CA ASN A 211 10.70 -19.89 -8.30
C ASN A 211 10.34 -21.38 -8.21
N PHE A 212 11.27 -22.23 -8.65
CA PHE A 212 11.14 -23.68 -8.70
C PHE A 212 12.21 -24.32 -7.80
N GLY A 213 11.84 -24.59 -6.54
CA GLY A 213 12.81 -24.97 -5.51
C GLY A 213 13.79 -23.82 -5.25
N THR A 214 15.09 -24.08 -5.42
CA THR A 214 16.15 -23.06 -5.30
C THR A 214 16.46 -22.34 -6.63
N LEU A 215 15.80 -22.73 -7.72
CA LEU A 215 16.02 -22.15 -9.04
C LEU A 215 14.99 -21.05 -9.31
N THR A 216 15.45 -19.96 -9.92
CA THR A 216 14.55 -19.00 -10.58
C THR A 216 14.55 -19.29 -12.07
N LEU A 217 13.41 -19.70 -12.59
CA LEU A 217 13.20 -19.97 -14.01
C LEU A 217 12.72 -18.70 -14.70
N ALA A 218 13.41 -18.31 -15.77
CA ALA A 218 12.98 -17.22 -16.63
C ALA A 218 11.79 -17.69 -17.51
N PRO A 219 10.64 -17.00 -17.46
CA PRO A 219 9.55 -17.30 -18.37
C PRO A 219 9.89 -17.09 -19.83
N SER A 220 9.49 -18.04 -20.68
CA SER A 220 9.48 -17.87 -22.13
C SER A 220 8.27 -17.06 -22.60
N SER A 221 7.16 -17.10 -21.85
CA SER A 221 6.00 -16.25 -22.06
C SER A 221 5.25 -15.98 -20.76
N VAL A 222 4.67 -14.79 -20.65
CA VAL A 222 3.81 -14.40 -19.52
C VAL A 222 2.58 -13.68 -20.08
N THR A 223 1.42 -14.17 -19.66
CA THR A 223 0.12 -13.51 -19.83
C THR A 223 -0.56 -13.47 -18.47
N PRO A 224 -1.58 -12.62 -18.25
CA PRO A 224 -2.28 -12.56 -16.95
C PRO A 224 -2.83 -13.91 -16.45
N GLY A 225 -3.09 -14.87 -17.35
CA GLY A 225 -3.64 -16.19 -17.02
C GLY A 225 -2.69 -17.39 -17.21
N ARG A 226 -1.49 -17.17 -17.75
CA ARG A 226 -0.55 -18.27 -18.06
C ARG A 226 0.89 -17.78 -18.07
N ILE A 227 1.77 -18.54 -17.42
CA ILE A 227 3.22 -18.45 -17.56
C ILE A 227 3.72 -19.74 -18.21
N GLN A 228 4.62 -19.63 -19.19
CA GLN A 228 5.38 -20.77 -19.70
C GLN A 228 6.84 -20.66 -19.28
N VAL A 229 7.39 -21.76 -18.77
CA VAL A 229 8.82 -21.89 -18.41
C VAL A 229 9.37 -23.22 -18.90
N THR A 230 10.69 -23.33 -18.98
CA THR A 230 11.36 -24.63 -19.14
C THR A 230 11.75 -25.16 -17.78
N ALA A 231 11.04 -26.19 -17.31
CA ALA A 231 11.37 -26.89 -16.07
C ALA A 231 12.58 -27.82 -16.30
N PRO A 232 13.52 -27.88 -15.34
CA PRO A 232 14.69 -28.75 -15.46
C PRO A 232 14.30 -30.23 -15.39
N ARG A 233 15.23 -31.08 -15.84
CA ARG A 233 15.12 -32.54 -15.74
C ARG A 233 14.80 -32.96 -14.30
N PRO A 234 13.73 -33.74 -14.04
CA PRO A 234 13.45 -34.28 -12.71
C PRO A 234 14.55 -35.24 -12.28
N ARG A 235 15.13 -35.00 -11.09
CA ARG A 235 16.21 -35.79 -10.48
C ARG A 235 15.73 -36.43 -9.17
N TRP A 236 16.41 -37.51 -8.77
CA TRP A 236 16.30 -38.11 -7.45
C TRP A 236 17.03 -37.26 -6.41
#